data_AF-A0A3B8XM09-F1
#
_entry.id   AF-A0A3B8XM09-F1
#
_cell.length_a   1.000
_cell.length_b   1.000
_cell.length_c   1.000
_cell.angle_alpha   90.00
_cell.angle_beta   90.00
_cell.angle_gamma   90.00
#
_symmetry.space_group_name_H-M   'P 1'
#
loop_
_entity.id
_entity.type
_entity.pdbx_description
1 polymer ?
#
loop_
_entity_poly.entity_id
_entity_poly.type
_entity_poly.pdbx_seq_one_letter_code
_entity_poly.pdbx_strand_id
1 'polypeptide(L)'
;MAQAIFDEMGGPGGDVRQAYRKLQAWLEETPLDILTLRREEAETFFRRIGITFAVYGEGGDPERIIPFDIIPRIIEAAEWRFVSEGLIQRVRALNAFIADVYGEQEILKAGVVPRDQVLLNDTYRYQMQGVAVPQNVYTHIAGIDMVRVGADEFYVL
;
A
#
# COMPACT_ATOMS: atom_id res chain seq x y z
N MET A 1 -13.76 20.31 19.36
CA MET A 1 -14.19 18.89 19.31
C MET A 1 -13.27 18.21 18.32
N ALA A 2 -12.55 17.17 18.73
CA ALA A 2 -11.64 16.45 17.83
C ALA A 2 -12.46 15.87 16.66
N GLN A 3 -11.99 16.09 15.44
CA GLN A 3 -12.61 15.51 14.26
C GLN A 3 -12.48 13.99 14.37
N ALA A 4 -13.60 13.26 14.35
CA ALA A 4 -13.58 11.81 14.44
C ALA A 4 -12.79 11.26 13.25
N ILE A 5 -11.76 10.47 13.53
CA ILE A 5 -10.96 9.76 12.51
C ILE A 5 -11.87 8.72 11.85
N PHE A 6 -11.74 8.54 10.54
CA PHE A 6 -12.47 7.50 9.84
C PHE A 6 -12.05 6.12 10.34
N ASP A 7 -12.98 5.43 11.00
CA ASP A 7 -12.86 4.00 11.33
C ASP A 7 -13.49 3.18 10.21
N GLU A 8 -12.99 1.98 9.91
CA GLU A 8 -13.51 1.15 8.82
C GLU A 8 -14.82 0.45 9.18
N MET A 9 -14.93 0.01 10.43
CA MET A 9 -16.04 -0.79 10.93
C MET A 9 -17.17 0.09 11.45
N GLY A 10 -16.85 1.04 12.32
CA GLY A 10 -17.75 1.97 12.99
C GLY A 10 -18.09 3.17 12.11
N GLY A 11 -19.37 3.28 11.76
CA GLY A 11 -19.97 4.36 11.02
C GLY A 11 -20.39 5.56 11.89
N PRO A 12 -20.91 6.61 11.27
CA PRO A 12 -21.41 7.79 11.99
C PRO A 12 -22.51 7.39 12.98
N GLY A 13 -22.41 7.84 14.23
CA GLY A 13 -23.44 7.58 15.25
C GLY A 13 -23.35 6.23 15.96
N GLY A 14 -22.31 5.42 15.71
CA GLY A 14 -22.08 4.15 16.41
C GLY A 14 -22.62 2.92 15.69
N ASP A 15 -23.26 3.09 14.53
CA ASP A 15 -23.70 1.99 13.68
C ASP A 15 -22.52 1.32 12.97
N VAL A 16 -22.61 0.03 12.66
CA VAL A 16 -21.57 -0.67 11.89
C VAL A 16 -21.85 -0.62 10.38
N ARG A 17 -20.80 -0.33 9.61
CA ARG A 17 -20.87 -0.27 8.14
C ARG A 17 -21.24 -1.62 7.57
N GLN A 18 -21.94 -1.58 6.43
CA GLN A 18 -22.50 -2.74 5.76
C GLN A 18 -21.45 -3.84 5.52
N ALA A 19 -20.27 -3.47 4.99
CA ALA A 19 -19.16 -4.39 4.72
C ALA A 19 -18.73 -5.21 5.95
N TYR A 20 -18.88 -4.63 7.15
CA TYR A 20 -18.43 -5.21 8.41
C TYR A 20 -19.52 -5.94 9.20
N ARG A 21 -20.80 -5.85 8.82
CA ARG A 21 -21.91 -6.47 9.60
C ARG A 21 -21.74 -7.97 9.83
N LYS A 22 -21.27 -8.71 8.81
CA LYS A 22 -21.02 -10.15 8.95
C LYS A 22 -19.88 -10.43 9.91
N LEU A 23 -18.83 -9.61 9.86
CA LEU A 23 -17.70 -9.72 10.79
C LEU A 23 -18.14 -9.38 12.22
N GLN A 24 -18.95 -8.33 12.39
CA GLN A 24 -19.52 -7.96 13.69
C GLN A 24 -20.33 -9.09 14.29
N ALA A 25 -21.29 -9.65 13.56
CA ALA A 25 -22.13 -10.75 14.05
C ALA A 25 -21.26 -11.95 14.46
N TRP A 26 -20.24 -12.28 13.66
CA TRP A 26 -19.29 -13.33 14.02
C TRP A 26 -18.49 -12.99 15.29
N LEU A 27 -18.03 -11.74 15.46
CA LEU A 27 -17.32 -11.30 16.66
C LEU A 27 -18.21 -11.34 17.91
N GLU A 28 -19.49 -10.99 17.80
CA GLU A 28 -20.46 -11.03 18.91
C GLU A 28 -20.76 -12.47 19.35
N GLU A 29 -20.76 -13.41 18.41
CA GLU A 29 -20.99 -14.84 18.68
C GLU A 29 -19.72 -15.60 19.08
N THR A 30 -18.53 -15.02 18.87
CA THR A 30 -17.25 -15.70 19.09
C THR A 30 -16.71 -15.41 20.49
N PRO A 31 -16.52 -16.46 21.32
CA PRO A 31 -15.88 -16.31 22.63
C PRO A 31 -14.44 -15.79 22.53
N LEU A 32 -14.01 -14.98 23.51
CA LEU A 32 -12.69 -14.34 23.51
C LEU A 32 -11.52 -15.34 23.56
N ASP A 33 -11.70 -16.49 24.19
CA ASP A 33 -10.74 -17.59 24.20
C ASP A 33 -10.52 -18.17 22.80
N ILE A 34 -11.56 -18.23 21.96
CA ILE A 34 -11.42 -18.62 20.55
C ILE A 34 -10.61 -17.58 19.78
N LEU A 35 -10.87 -16.28 19.98
CA LEU A 35 -10.06 -15.22 19.32
C LEU A 35 -8.59 -15.27 19.74
N THR A 36 -8.35 -15.52 21.03
CA THR A 36 -6.99 -15.65 21.59
C THR A 36 -6.28 -16.86 20.98
N LEU A 37 -6.95 -18.01 20.92
CA LEU A 37 -6.44 -19.22 20.28
C LEU A 37 -6.11 -18.98 18.81
N ARG A 38 -7.00 -18.33 18.05
CA ARG A 38 -6.77 -18.01 16.62
C ARG A 38 -5.57 -17.11 16.41
N ARG A 39 -5.36 -16.13 17.29
CA ARG A 39 -4.16 -15.27 17.26
C ARG A 39 -2.89 -16.09 17.50
N GLU A 40 -2.88 -16.95 18.52
CA GLU A 40 -1.72 -17.82 18.84
C GLU A 40 -1.42 -18.83 17.73
N GLU A 41 -2.47 -19.42 17.13
CA GLU A 41 -2.36 -20.28 15.95
C GLU A 41 -1.74 -19.52 14.77
N ALA A 42 -2.22 -18.30 14.49
CA ALA A 42 -1.69 -17.46 13.43
C ALA A 42 -0.21 -17.15 13.68
N GLU A 43 0.16 -16.64 14.86
CA GLU A 43 1.58 -16.37 15.18
C GLU A 43 2.46 -17.61 15.04
N THR A 44 1.99 -18.77 15.49
CA THR A 44 2.72 -20.04 15.37
C THR A 44 2.87 -20.45 13.90
N PHE A 45 1.85 -20.22 13.09
CA PHE A 45 1.90 -20.43 11.65
C PHE A 45 2.93 -19.50 11.01
N PHE A 46 2.88 -18.18 11.26
CA PHE A 46 3.84 -17.18 10.75
C PHE A 46 5.28 -17.51 11.15
N ARG A 47 5.52 -17.96 12.39
CA ARG A 47 6.82 -18.48 12.86
C ARG A 47 7.33 -19.65 12.01
N ARG A 48 6.46 -20.63 11.71
CA ARG A 48 6.85 -21.85 10.99
C ARG A 48 7.19 -21.60 9.52
N ILE A 49 6.49 -20.67 8.88
CA ILE A 49 6.71 -20.36 7.45
C ILE A 49 7.83 -19.34 7.22
N GLY A 50 8.48 -18.85 8.29
CA GLY A 50 9.63 -17.95 8.18
C GLY A 50 9.28 -16.54 7.67
N ILE A 51 8.05 -16.07 7.93
CA ILE A 51 7.73 -14.64 7.71
C ILE A 51 8.31 -13.85 8.88
N THR A 52 9.61 -13.60 8.80
CA THR A 52 10.38 -12.78 9.73
C THR A 52 10.83 -11.51 9.01
N PHE A 53 10.95 -10.39 9.74
CA PHE A 53 11.61 -9.20 9.23
C PHE A 53 12.98 -9.04 9.89
N ALA A 54 13.96 -8.61 9.11
CA ALA A 54 15.29 -8.30 9.62
C ALA A 54 15.26 -6.96 10.39
N VAL A 55 15.56 -7.01 11.68
CA VAL A 55 15.72 -5.79 12.48
C VAL A 55 17.17 -5.32 12.32
N TYR A 56 17.42 -4.37 11.42
CA TYR A 56 18.72 -3.71 11.36
C TYR A 56 18.81 -2.63 12.45
N GLY A 57 19.31 -2.99 13.63
CA GLY A 57 19.59 -2.07 14.73
C GLY A 57 19.80 -2.74 16.10
N GLU A 58 20.97 -2.49 16.68
CA GLU A 58 21.40 -2.79 18.06
C GLU A 58 21.18 -4.22 18.61
N GLY A 59 22.14 -5.12 18.33
CA GLY A 59 22.57 -6.19 19.24
C GLY A 59 21.53 -7.24 19.68
N GLY A 60 20.35 -7.28 19.06
CA GLY A 60 19.27 -8.22 19.35
C GLY A 60 19.16 -9.38 18.35
N ASP A 61 18.25 -10.30 18.65
CA ASP A 61 17.90 -11.44 17.79
C ASP A 61 17.54 -10.93 16.37
N PRO A 62 18.25 -11.35 15.31
CA PRO A 62 18.16 -10.77 13.97
C PRO A 62 16.81 -10.95 13.28
N GLU A 63 15.92 -11.77 13.84
CA GLU A 63 14.63 -12.10 13.27
C GLU A 63 13.50 -11.82 14.26
N ARG A 64 12.60 -10.89 13.90
CA ARG A 64 11.33 -10.71 14.60
C ARG A 64 10.18 -11.11 13.69
N ILE A 65 9.19 -11.77 14.28
CA ILE A 65 7.95 -12.16 13.58
C ILE A 65 7.19 -10.89 13.22
N ILE A 66 6.67 -10.82 12.01
CA ILE A 66 5.76 -9.74 11.62
C ILE A 66 4.48 -9.89 12.46
N PRO A 67 4.08 -8.88 13.25
CA PRO A 67 2.85 -8.95 14.02
C PRO A 67 1.67 -9.11 13.05
N PHE A 68 0.77 -10.05 13.36
CA PHE A 68 -0.37 -10.37 12.53
C PHE A 68 -1.67 -10.10 13.29
N ASP A 69 -2.58 -9.38 12.64
CA ASP A 69 -3.94 -9.16 13.13
C ASP A 69 -4.90 -10.13 12.42
N ILE A 70 -5.73 -10.81 13.20
CA ILE A 70 -6.75 -11.73 12.70
C ILE A 70 -7.99 -10.99 12.16
N ILE A 71 -8.14 -9.71 12.49
CA ILE A 71 -9.24 -8.87 12.04
C ILE A 71 -8.88 -8.29 10.66
N PRO A 72 -9.61 -8.66 9.59
CA PRO A 72 -9.27 -8.23 8.25
C PRO A 72 -9.65 -6.77 8.00
N ARG A 73 -8.85 -6.10 7.17
CA ARG A 73 -9.27 -4.89 6.47
C ARG A 73 -10.14 -5.27 5.29
N ILE A 74 -11.45 -5.05 5.40
CA ILE A 74 -12.41 -5.40 4.35
C ILE A 74 -12.51 -4.23 3.37
N ILE A 75 -12.27 -4.51 2.09
CA ILE A 75 -12.43 -3.56 1.00
C ILE A 75 -13.56 -4.08 0.10
N GLU A 76 -14.60 -3.27 -0.12
CA GLU A 76 -15.70 -3.66 -0.99
C GLU A 76 -15.29 -3.66 -2.47
N ALA A 77 -15.97 -4.47 -3.28
CA ALA A 77 -15.63 -4.59 -4.70
C ALA A 77 -15.73 -3.27 -5.48
N ALA A 78 -16.67 -2.40 -5.12
CA ALA A 78 -16.81 -1.08 -5.73
C ALA A 78 -15.63 -0.16 -5.37
N GLU A 79 -15.25 -0.15 -4.10
CA GLU A 79 -14.09 0.59 -3.57
C GLU A 79 -12.79 0.11 -4.22
N TRP A 80 -12.57 -1.21 -4.26
CA TRP A 80 -11.38 -1.78 -4.89
C TRP A 80 -11.28 -1.45 -6.38
N ARG A 81 -12.40 -1.47 -7.10
CA ARG A 81 -12.41 -1.09 -8.52
C ARG A 81 -11.95 0.35 -8.71
N PHE A 82 -12.50 1.30 -7.95
CA PHE A 82 -12.07 2.70 -7.99
C PHE A 82 -10.57 2.86 -7.68
N VAL A 83 -10.10 2.25 -6.59
CA VAL A 83 -8.68 2.29 -6.19
C VAL A 83 -7.78 1.66 -7.26
N SER A 84 -8.13 0.47 -7.75
CA SER A 84 -7.33 -0.26 -8.73
C SER A 84 -7.21 0.47 -10.07
N GLU A 85 -8.27 1.13 -10.54
CA GLU A 85 -8.24 1.95 -11.75
C GLU A 85 -7.28 3.14 -11.59
N GLY A 86 -7.34 3.83 -10.44
CA GLY A 86 -6.42 4.92 -10.10
C GLY A 86 -4.97 4.46 -9.99
N LEU A 87 -4.72 3.30 -9.38
CA LEU A 87 -3.38 2.71 -9.28
C LEU A 87 -2.81 2.33 -10.66
N ILE A 88 -3.62 1.72 -11.54
CA ILE A 88 -3.21 1.40 -12.91
C ILE A 88 -2.89 2.67 -13.69
N GLN A 89 -3.72 3.72 -13.57
CA GLN A 89 -3.47 5.01 -14.19
C GLN A 89 -2.13 5.59 -13.71
N ARG A 90 -1.88 5.59 -12.40
CA ARG A 90 -0.64 6.09 -11.80
C ARG A 90 0.59 5.34 -12.30
N VAL A 91 0.57 4.01 -12.29
CA VAL A 91 1.72 3.20 -12.75
C VAL A 91 2.00 3.42 -14.23
N ARG A 92 0.96 3.57 -15.07
CA ARG A 92 1.14 3.94 -16.49
C ARG A 92 1.82 5.29 -16.64
N ALA A 93 1.40 6.29 -15.87
CA ALA A 93 2.01 7.62 -15.89
C ALA A 93 3.46 7.60 -15.41
N LEU A 94 3.77 6.86 -14.33
CA LEU A 94 5.14 6.69 -13.83
C LEU A 94 6.04 6.01 -14.87
N ASN A 95 5.55 4.95 -15.51
CA ASN A 95 6.31 4.26 -16.56
C ASN A 95 6.58 5.19 -17.76
N ALA A 96 5.57 5.95 -18.19
CA ALA A 96 5.71 6.92 -19.27
C ALA A 96 6.67 8.06 -18.90
N PHE A 97 6.61 8.56 -17.66
CA PHE A 97 7.54 9.57 -17.16
C PHE A 97 8.98 9.09 -17.19
N ILE A 98 9.26 7.87 -16.73
CA ILE A 98 10.61 7.30 -16.75
C ILE A 98 11.10 7.13 -18.20
N ALA A 99 10.24 6.63 -19.09
CA ALA A 99 10.56 6.48 -20.50
C ALA A 99 10.87 7.82 -21.18
N ASP A 100 10.11 8.87 -20.86
CA ASP A 100 10.36 10.22 -21.39
C ASP A 100 11.66 10.82 -20.84
N VAL A 101 11.88 10.73 -19.53
CA VAL A 101 13.08 11.27 -18.87
C VAL A 101 14.38 10.64 -19.43
N TYR A 102 14.37 9.34 -19.72
CA TYR A 102 15.50 8.66 -20.35
C TYR A 102 15.48 8.71 -21.89
N GLY A 103 14.41 9.24 -22.48
CA GLY A 103 14.21 9.40 -23.91
C GLY A 103 14.30 10.87 -24.33
N GLU A 104 13.20 11.39 -24.87
CA GLU A 104 13.15 12.73 -25.49
C GLU A 104 13.10 13.88 -24.48
N GLN A 105 12.73 13.62 -23.22
CA GLN A 105 12.63 14.60 -22.14
C GLN A 105 11.59 15.70 -22.41
N GLU A 106 10.49 15.36 -23.05
CA GLU A 106 9.41 16.30 -23.42
C GLU A 106 8.79 16.96 -22.19
N ILE A 107 8.58 16.23 -21.09
CA ILE A 107 8.03 16.79 -19.85
C ILE A 107 8.95 17.85 -19.22
N LEU A 108 10.26 17.72 -19.43
CA LEU A 108 11.26 18.68 -18.96
C LEU A 108 11.34 19.89 -19.89
N LYS A 109 11.32 19.66 -21.22
CA LYS A 109 11.28 20.73 -22.23
C LYS A 109 10.02 21.59 -22.11
N ALA A 110 8.90 20.97 -21.76
CA ALA A 110 7.62 21.65 -21.53
C ALA A 110 7.58 22.42 -20.20
N GLY A 111 8.56 22.23 -19.31
CA GLY A 111 8.63 22.92 -18.01
C GLY A 111 7.58 22.46 -16.99
N VAL A 112 6.88 21.34 -17.23
CA VAL A 112 5.91 20.76 -16.29
C VAL A 112 6.62 20.18 -15.08
N VAL A 113 7.76 19.52 -15.30
CA VAL A 113 8.66 19.05 -14.23
C VAL A 113 9.98 19.81 -14.32
N PRO A 114 10.48 20.41 -13.22
CA PRO A 114 11.76 21.10 -13.21
C PRO A 114 12.92 20.16 -13.58
N ARG A 115 13.75 20.59 -14.52
CA ARG A 115 14.85 19.78 -15.07
C ARG A 115 15.89 19.39 -14.02
N ASP A 116 16.20 20.33 -13.13
CA ASP A 116 17.16 20.16 -12.04
C ASP A 116 16.70 19.11 -11.02
N GLN A 117 15.41 19.07 -10.68
CA GLN A 117 14.85 18.06 -9.76
C GLN A 117 14.99 16.62 -10.27
N VAL A 118 15.08 16.44 -11.59
CA VAL A 118 15.23 15.13 -12.22
C VAL A 118 16.70 14.82 -12.48
N LEU A 119 17.40 15.68 -13.24
CA LEU A 119 18.74 15.36 -13.75
C LEU A 119 19.85 15.46 -12.70
N LEU A 120 19.63 16.21 -11.61
CA LEU A 120 20.56 16.29 -10.49
C LEU A 120 20.21 15.34 -9.34
N ASN A 121 19.17 14.52 -9.50
CA ASN A 121 18.77 13.57 -8.48
C ASN A 121 19.76 12.40 -8.41
N ASP A 122 20.20 12.02 -7.21
CA ASP A 122 21.12 10.90 -6.99
C ASP A 122 20.59 9.55 -7.46
N THR A 123 19.29 9.40 -7.68
CA THR A 123 18.69 8.18 -8.23
C THR A 123 18.60 8.17 -9.75
N TYR A 124 18.79 9.32 -10.41
CA TYR A 124 18.86 9.38 -11.86
C TYR A 124 20.12 8.65 -12.35
N ARG A 125 19.97 7.88 -13.43
CA ARG A 125 21.06 7.07 -14.01
C ARG A 125 21.29 7.50 -15.44
N TYR A 126 22.25 8.40 -15.66
CA TYR A 126 22.57 8.88 -17.01
C TYR A 126 22.94 7.74 -17.99
N GLN A 127 23.39 6.59 -17.47
CA GLN A 127 23.67 5.40 -18.26
C GLN A 127 22.43 4.81 -18.95
N MET A 128 21.23 5.12 -18.45
CA MET A 128 19.97 4.69 -19.05
C MET A 128 19.49 5.59 -20.18
N GLN A 129 20.14 6.73 -20.43
CA GLN A 129 19.74 7.65 -21.49
C GLN A 129 19.83 6.98 -22.87
N GLY A 130 18.72 6.97 -23.60
CA GLY A 130 18.61 6.36 -24.92
C GLY A 130 18.60 4.81 -24.92
N VAL A 131 18.59 4.17 -23.75
CA VAL A 131 18.52 2.70 -23.66
C VAL A 131 17.11 2.23 -24.00
N ALA A 132 16.99 1.40 -25.04
CA ALA A 132 15.75 0.72 -25.37
C ALA A 132 15.51 -0.46 -24.43
N VAL A 133 14.46 -0.38 -23.62
CA VAL A 133 14.02 -1.49 -22.76
C VAL A 133 12.92 -2.31 -23.44
N PRO A 134 12.81 -3.62 -23.18
CA PRO A 134 11.75 -4.45 -23.74
C PRO A 134 10.36 -3.87 -23.47
N GLN A 135 9.56 -3.77 -24.54
CA GLN A 135 8.18 -3.27 -24.50
C GLN A 135 8.01 -1.87 -23.88
N ASN A 136 9.10 -1.09 -23.74
CA ASN A 136 9.09 0.20 -23.06
C ASN A 136 8.58 0.14 -21.60
N VAL A 137 8.79 -0.99 -20.91
CA VAL A 137 8.40 -1.19 -19.51
C VAL A 137 9.61 -0.99 -18.60
N TYR A 138 9.57 0.06 -17.79
CA TYR A 138 10.53 0.36 -16.74
C TYR A 138 10.01 -0.13 -15.38
N THR A 139 8.73 0.08 -15.10
CA THR A 139 8.10 -0.26 -13.82
C THR A 139 7.30 -1.56 -13.96
N HIS A 140 7.99 -2.69 -13.89
CA HIS A 140 7.37 -4.02 -14.00
C HIS A 140 6.47 -4.35 -12.80
N ILE A 141 6.89 -3.92 -11.61
CA ILE A 141 6.16 -4.09 -10.36
C ILE A 141 6.23 -2.76 -9.62
N ALA A 142 5.09 -2.30 -9.11
CA ALA A 142 4.98 -1.11 -8.29
C ALA A 142 4.21 -1.42 -7.02
N GLY A 143 4.84 -1.22 -5.86
CA GLY A 143 4.14 -1.09 -4.59
C GLY A 143 3.72 0.37 -4.43
N ILE A 144 2.45 0.61 -4.11
CA ILE A 144 1.93 1.95 -3.87
C ILE A 144 1.32 1.97 -2.49
N ASP A 145 1.96 2.71 -1.59
CA ASP A 145 1.47 2.89 -0.23
C ASP A 145 0.32 3.89 -0.23
N MET A 146 -0.77 3.52 0.45
CA MET A 146 -1.99 4.30 0.45
C MET A 146 -2.57 4.45 1.85
N VAL A 147 -3.23 5.58 2.08
CA VAL A 147 -4.02 5.85 3.28
C VAL A 147 -5.45 6.21 2.90
N ARG A 148 -6.39 5.79 3.74
CA ARG A 148 -7.80 6.16 3.66
C ARG A 148 -8.12 7.10 4.81
N VAL A 149 -8.74 8.23 4.51
CA VAL A 149 -9.10 9.26 5.52
C VAL A 149 -10.61 9.50 5.61
N GLY A 150 -11.38 8.90 4.70
CA GLY A 150 -12.82 9.04 4.62
C GLY A 150 -13.44 7.89 3.82
N ALA A 151 -14.77 7.92 3.66
CA ALA A 151 -15.50 6.85 2.97
C ALA A 151 -14.99 6.63 1.54
N ASP A 152 -14.76 7.71 0.79
CA ASP A 152 -14.30 7.64 -0.60
C ASP A 152 -12.95 8.35 -0.80
N GLU A 153 -12.24 8.62 0.30
CA GLU A 153 -11.05 9.47 0.31
C GLU A 153 -9.78 8.66 0.53
N PHE A 154 -9.05 8.44 -0.56
CA PHE A 154 -7.79 7.70 -0.61
C PHE A 154 -6.64 8.58 -1.11
N TYR A 155 -5.48 8.44 -0.48
CA TYR A 155 -4.27 9.18 -0.83
C TYR A 155 -3.10 8.23 -0.98
N VAL A 156 -2.22 8.52 -1.95
CA VAL A 156 -0.90 7.88 -2.07
C VAL A 156 0.09 8.68 -1.21
N LEU A 157 0.90 7.99 -0.41
CA LEU A 157 1.92 8.59 0.46
C LEU A 157 3.16 9.07 -0.30
#